data_AF-A0A9P6C3Q5-F1
#
_entry.id   AF-A0A9P6C3Q5-F1
#
_cell.length_a   1.000
_cell.length_b   1.000
_cell.length_c   1.000
_cell.angle_alpha   90.00
_cell.angle_beta   90.00
_cell.angle_gamma   90.00
#
_symmetry.space_group_name_H-M   'P 1'
#
loop_
_entity.id
_entity.type
_entity.pdbx_description
1 polymer ?
#
loop_
_entity_poly.entity_id
_entity_poly.type
_entity_poly.pdbx_seq_one_letter_code
_entity_poly.pdbx_strand_id
1 'polypeptide(L)'
;MEVHIHTADTLDGQAWVVDGDLYFLPNCNRRIISIPSSGEDVVFMPCVSCADDFQEPCWWSQEMEWMGFVPWQQVPYSGIWFESLANIPNQVFRLPSGDYQMHGALFSQWLTVDRFLWEVVEVLRKKNALVYKGPFSPFQWEYHKGHAMLAMAMDHIRSGRDWFAMWIGLLYWMTRKTLEGTEFVEGLCPPAWFKHLVMEWKDNQCVLDTIRTAALLQRWWKINRVGIWLLHPHEAPEQPMAQWFIEQGVPVWYQWGNREAVGASHRLDFGLISPSVEQLQGVTTWICPAPSPSFILPSAENHNNNNYSLDFRPMSPPQYTTPSSPQALFK
;
A
#
# COMPACT_ATOMS: atom_id res chain seq x y z
N MET A 1 0.40 35.91 2.00
CA MET A 1 -0.46 34.74 2.17
C MET A 1 -0.35 33.96 0.87
N GLU A 2 0.72 33.18 0.75
CA GLU A 2 1.01 32.39 -0.45
C GLU A 2 0.18 31.13 -0.41
N VAL A 3 -0.66 30.97 -1.43
CA VAL A 3 -1.39 29.72 -1.68
C VAL A 3 -0.37 28.74 -2.24
N HIS A 4 0.09 27.80 -1.41
CA HIS A 4 0.80 26.63 -1.89
C HIS A 4 -0.17 25.79 -2.72
N ILE A 5 -0.12 25.96 -4.04
CA ILE A 5 -0.67 24.99 -4.98
C ILE A 5 0.27 23.80 -4.91
N HIS A 6 -0.14 22.75 -4.20
CA HIS A 6 0.46 21.43 -4.39
C HIS A 6 0.23 21.04 -5.86
N THR A 7 1.28 21.11 -6.66
CA THR A 7 1.34 20.38 -7.92
C THR A 7 1.02 18.93 -7.61
N ALA A 8 -0.10 18.43 -8.13
CA ALA A 8 -0.42 17.01 -8.06
C ALA A 8 0.77 16.27 -8.68
N ASP A 9 1.49 15.50 -7.85
CA ASP A 9 2.41 14.49 -8.34
C ASP A 9 1.63 13.68 -9.37
N THR A 10 2.00 13.79 -10.65
CA THR A 10 1.42 12.97 -11.71
C THR A 10 1.61 11.53 -11.27
N LEU A 11 0.49 10.86 -10.96
CA LEU A 11 0.49 9.46 -10.62
C LEU A 11 1.11 8.71 -11.80
N ASP A 12 2.36 8.26 -11.65
CA ASP A 12 3.09 7.43 -12.61
C ASP A 12 2.50 6.01 -12.59
N GLY A 13 1.20 5.92 -12.87
CA GLY A 13 0.47 4.67 -12.88
C GLY A 13 1.03 3.74 -13.95
N GLN A 14 0.94 2.44 -13.70
CA GLN A 14 1.38 1.42 -14.62
C GLN A 14 0.20 0.56 -15.04
N ALA A 15 0.07 0.32 -16.34
CA ALA A 15 -0.81 -0.71 -16.87
C ALA A 15 0.01 -1.97 -17.18
N TRP A 16 -0.61 -3.13 -17.07
CA TRP A 16 0.05 -4.42 -17.27
C TRP A 16 -0.94 -5.46 -17.79
N VAL A 17 -0.50 -6.39 -18.65
CA VAL A 17 -1.32 -7.51 -19.15
C VAL A 17 -0.84 -8.83 -18.58
N VAL A 18 -1.78 -9.61 -18.03
CA VAL A 18 -1.57 -10.95 -17.47
C VAL A 18 -2.59 -11.88 -18.09
N ASP A 19 -2.12 -12.96 -18.74
CA ASP A 19 -2.99 -13.95 -19.38
C ASP A 19 -4.06 -13.37 -20.33
N GLY A 20 -3.76 -12.21 -20.94
CA GLY A 20 -4.64 -11.49 -21.86
C GLY A 20 -5.54 -10.44 -21.19
N ASP A 21 -5.60 -10.42 -19.86
CA ASP A 21 -6.35 -9.44 -19.09
C ASP A 21 -5.49 -8.23 -18.73
N LEU A 22 -6.05 -7.04 -18.90
CA LEU A 22 -5.40 -5.78 -18.58
C LEU A 22 -5.70 -5.39 -17.13
N TYR A 23 -4.66 -4.96 -16.42
CA TYR A 23 -4.67 -4.51 -15.05
C TYR A 23 -4.03 -3.14 -14.93
N PHE A 24 -4.49 -2.34 -13.97
CA PHE A 24 -3.99 -0.99 -13.73
C PHE A 24 -3.58 -0.77 -12.27
N LEU A 25 -2.46 -0.07 -12.12
CA LEU A 25 -1.75 0.23 -10.88
C LEU A 25 -1.53 1.74 -10.78
N PRO A 26 -2.47 2.53 -10.26
CA PRO A 26 -2.35 3.99 -10.31
C PRO A 26 -1.22 4.56 -9.45
N ASN A 27 -0.82 3.90 -8.36
CA ASN A 27 0.15 4.43 -7.39
C ASN A 27 1.23 3.42 -6.99
N CYS A 28 1.48 2.40 -7.83
CA CYS A 28 2.41 1.34 -7.50
C CYS A 28 3.25 0.91 -8.71
N ASN A 29 4.56 0.75 -8.48
CA ASN A 29 5.50 0.17 -9.43
C ASN A 29 5.93 -1.26 -9.03
N ARG A 30 5.34 -1.82 -7.96
CA ARG A 30 5.60 -3.21 -7.55
C ARG A 30 5.05 -4.12 -8.63
N ARG A 31 5.95 -4.84 -9.29
CA ARG A 31 5.58 -5.91 -10.21
C ARG A 31 4.99 -7.06 -9.40
N ILE A 32 3.69 -7.28 -9.54
CA ILE A 32 3.05 -8.47 -9.00
C ILE A 32 3.41 -9.66 -9.89
N ILE A 33 3.73 -10.79 -9.28
CA ILE A 33 4.12 -12.01 -10.00
C ILE A 33 2.89 -12.86 -10.35
N SER A 34 1.84 -12.79 -9.54
CA SER A 34 0.60 -13.55 -9.70
C SER A 34 -0.61 -12.77 -9.22
N ILE A 35 -1.72 -12.85 -9.95
CA ILE A 35 -3.01 -12.34 -9.49
C ILE A 35 -3.49 -13.20 -8.32
N PRO A 36 -4.00 -12.62 -7.21
CA PRO A 36 -4.49 -13.42 -6.10
C PRO A 36 -5.68 -14.28 -6.52
N SER A 37 -5.74 -15.51 -6.02
CA SER A 37 -6.92 -16.37 -6.16
C SER A 37 -8.16 -15.64 -5.63
N SER A 38 -9.18 -15.46 -6.47
CA SER A 38 -10.46 -14.92 -6.02
C SER A 38 -11.17 -15.95 -5.15
N GLY A 39 -11.60 -15.57 -3.94
CA GLY A 39 -12.50 -16.38 -3.11
C GLY A 39 -11.82 -17.32 -2.10
N GLU A 40 -10.51 -17.21 -1.88
CA GLU A 40 -9.88 -17.89 -0.74
C GLU A 40 -10.16 -17.11 0.56
N ASP A 41 -10.83 -17.77 1.50
CA ASP A 41 -11.01 -17.23 2.84
C ASP A 41 -9.66 -17.16 3.55
N VAL A 42 -9.21 -15.95 3.86
CA VAL A 42 -7.99 -15.74 4.65
C VAL A 42 -8.21 -16.26 6.06
N VAL A 43 -7.43 -17.27 6.50
CA VAL A 43 -7.51 -17.84 7.85
C VAL A 43 -6.22 -17.56 8.60
N PHE A 44 -6.34 -16.96 9.78
CA PHE A 44 -5.22 -16.75 10.69
C PHE A 44 -5.14 -17.89 11.71
N MET A 45 -4.09 -18.70 11.62
CA MET A 45 -3.88 -19.85 12.50
C MET A 45 -2.76 -19.57 13.51
N PRO A 46 -3.05 -19.58 14.83
CA PRO A 46 -2.04 -19.42 15.87
C PRO A 46 -0.88 -20.40 15.73
N CYS A 47 0.35 -19.93 15.98
CA CYS A 47 1.60 -20.68 15.84
C CYS A 47 1.91 -21.22 14.42
N VAL A 48 1.07 -20.94 13.42
CA VAL A 48 1.26 -21.43 12.05
C VAL A 48 1.40 -20.27 11.07
N SER A 49 0.46 -19.32 11.11
CA SER A 49 0.46 -18.17 10.19
C SER A 49 1.45 -17.10 10.62
N CYS A 50 2.44 -16.82 9.78
CA CYS A 50 3.47 -15.79 9.93
C CYS A 50 3.06 -14.50 9.21
N ALA A 51 3.60 -13.34 9.64
CA ALA A 51 3.31 -12.07 8.98
C ALA A 51 3.77 -12.07 7.50
N ASP A 52 4.82 -12.82 7.20
CA ASP A 52 5.36 -13.02 5.85
C ASP A 52 4.35 -13.72 4.90
N ASP A 53 3.44 -14.54 5.44
CA ASP A 53 2.41 -15.22 4.65
C ASP A 53 1.38 -14.24 4.06
N PHE A 54 1.35 -13.00 4.56
CA PHE A 54 0.37 -11.98 4.20
C PHE A 54 0.99 -10.74 3.55
N GLN A 55 2.15 -10.91 2.90
CA GLN A 55 2.88 -9.82 2.24
C GLN A 55 2.47 -9.61 0.76
N GLU A 56 1.63 -10.50 0.25
CA GLU A 56 0.98 -10.35 -1.05
C GLU A 56 -0.41 -9.71 -0.88
N PRO A 57 -0.77 -8.75 -1.76
CA PRO A 57 -2.06 -8.07 -1.67
C PRO A 57 -3.21 -9.03 -1.95
N CYS A 58 -4.31 -8.89 -1.21
CA CYS A 58 -5.53 -9.67 -1.42
C CYS A 58 -6.60 -8.85 -2.15
N TRP A 59 -7.61 -9.53 -2.68
CA TRP A 59 -8.85 -8.89 -3.13
C TRP A 59 -9.55 -8.20 -1.97
N TRP A 60 -10.15 -7.05 -2.25
CA TRP A 60 -10.91 -6.29 -1.29
C TRP A 60 -12.10 -7.11 -0.82
N SER A 61 -12.29 -7.11 0.49
CA SER A 61 -13.55 -7.49 1.13
C SER A 61 -13.77 -6.55 2.30
N GLN A 62 -15.03 -6.39 2.69
CA GLN A 62 -15.39 -5.51 3.80
C GLN A 62 -14.67 -5.89 5.10
N GLU A 63 -14.46 -7.19 5.33
CA GLU A 63 -13.83 -7.69 6.56
C GLU A 63 -12.30 -7.64 6.53
N MET A 64 -11.69 -7.66 5.35
CA MET A 64 -10.23 -7.79 5.17
C MET A 64 -9.59 -6.54 4.55
N GLU A 65 -10.34 -5.45 4.34
CA GLU A 65 -9.82 -4.20 3.77
C GLU A 65 -8.54 -3.70 4.48
N TRP A 66 -8.47 -3.90 5.79
CA TRP A 66 -7.32 -3.52 6.62
C TRP A 66 -6.01 -4.22 6.22
N MET A 67 -6.07 -5.37 5.53
CA MET A 67 -4.88 -6.09 5.06
C MET A 67 -4.03 -5.24 4.12
N GLY A 68 -4.66 -4.37 3.33
CA GLY A 68 -3.93 -3.44 2.47
C GLY A 68 -3.09 -2.43 3.26
N PHE A 69 -3.35 -2.26 4.55
CA PHE A 69 -2.63 -1.36 5.44
C PHE A 69 -1.46 -2.02 6.17
N VAL A 70 -1.32 -3.34 6.08
CA VAL A 70 -0.21 -4.07 6.69
C VAL A 70 1.12 -3.56 6.11
N PRO A 71 2.11 -3.25 6.96
CA PRO A 71 3.46 -2.91 6.50
C PRO A 71 4.06 -4.01 5.63
N TRP A 72 4.56 -3.64 4.45
CA TRP A 72 5.22 -4.58 3.53
C TRP A 72 6.67 -4.90 3.93
N GLN A 73 7.23 -4.11 4.85
CA GLN A 73 8.61 -4.22 5.31
C GLN A 73 8.64 -4.30 6.83
N GLN A 74 9.79 -4.67 7.39
CA GLN A 74 10.00 -4.66 8.83
C GLN A 74 9.59 -3.31 9.43
N VAL A 75 8.75 -3.38 10.46
CA VAL A 75 8.27 -2.19 11.14
C VAL A 75 9.43 -1.59 11.94
N PRO A 76 9.76 -0.30 11.74
CA PRO A 76 10.66 0.43 12.62
C PRO A 76 9.94 0.73 13.95
N TYR A 77 9.83 -0.28 14.80
CA TYR A 77 9.23 -0.16 16.13
C TYR A 77 9.90 0.96 16.91
N SER A 78 9.12 1.98 17.23
CA SER A 78 9.61 3.23 17.82
C SER A 78 8.53 3.89 18.66
N GLY A 79 8.97 4.81 19.53
CA GLY A 79 8.12 5.47 20.51
C GLY A 79 7.79 4.57 21.70
N ILE A 80 7.34 5.18 22.80
CA ILE A 80 7.18 4.53 24.11
C ILE A 80 6.30 3.27 24.03
N TRP A 81 5.28 3.28 23.17
CA TRP A 81 4.39 2.14 23.02
C TRP A 81 5.10 0.93 22.41
N PHE A 82 5.83 1.10 21.31
CA PHE A 82 6.33 -0.03 20.52
C PHE A 82 7.84 -0.30 20.71
N GLU A 83 8.58 0.56 21.39
CA GLU A 83 10.04 0.46 21.54
C GLU A 83 10.51 -0.90 22.08
N SER A 84 9.75 -1.52 22.99
CA SER A 84 10.09 -2.86 23.49
C SER A 84 10.15 -3.94 22.40
N LEU A 85 9.40 -3.77 21.31
CA LEU A 85 9.41 -4.67 20.15
C LEU A 85 10.62 -4.47 19.24
N ALA A 86 11.32 -3.33 19.33
CA ALA A 86 12.52 -3.09 18.52
C ALA A 86 13.65 -4.08 18.85
N ASN A 87 13.65 -4.61 20.08
CA ASN A 87 14.66 -5.51 20.59
C ASN A 87 14.21 -6.97 20.50
N ILE A 88 14.80 -7.73 19.59
CA ILE A 88 14.78 -9.20 19.67
C ILE A 88 15.88 -9.60 20.67
N PRO A 89 15.57 -10.40 21.71
CA PRO A 89 16.59 -10.82 22.66
C PRO A 89 17.65 -11.67 21.95
N ASN A 90 18.93 -11.31 22.13
CA ASN A 90 20.05 -12.09 21.60
C ASN A 90 20.28 -13.40 22.38
N GLN A 91 19.67 -13.51 23.56
CA GLN A 91 19.78 -14.67 24.44
C GLN A 91 18.43 -14.96 25.09
N VAL A 92 18.10 -16.24 25.19
CA VAL A 92 16.94 -16.75 25.93
C VAL A 92 17.41 -17.46 27.19
N PHE A 93 16.53 -17.54 28.19
CA PHE A 93 16.80 -18.20 29.45
C PHE A 93 16.62 -19.70 29.32
N ARG A 94 17.57 -20.46 29.87
CA ARG A 94 17.39 -21.89 30.06
C ARG A 94 16.76 -22.14 31.42
N LEU A 95 15.56 -22.70 31.42
CA LEU A 95 14.80 -23.05 32.63
C LEU A 95 15.41 -24.27 33.34
N PRO A 96 15.11 -24.49 34.63
CA PRO A 96 15.51 -25.70 35.35
C PRO A 96 15.01 -27.00 34.70
N SER A 97 13.91 -26.95 33.95
CA SER A 97 13.39 -28.07 33.15
C SER A 97 14.31 -28.44 31.97
N GLY A 98 15.22 -27.54 31.57
CA GLY A 98 16.06 -27.66 30.40
C GLY A 98 15.56 -26.87 29.20
N ASP A 99 14.31 -26.39 29.22
CA ASP A 99 13.66 -25.63 28.15
C ASP A 99 14.23 -24.21 28.01
N TYR A 100 13.99 -23.58 26.86
CA TYR A 100 14.41 -22.23 26.51
C TYR A 100 13.21 -21.28 26.47
N GLN A 101 13.32 -20.11 27.10
CA GLN A 101 12.23 -19.14 27.24
C GLN A 101 12.74 -17.70 27.13
N MET A 102 11.91 -16.80 26.60
CA MET A 102 12.14 -15.37 26.64
C MET A 102 12.30 -14.82 28.07
N HIS A 103 13.15 -13.79 28.26
CA HIS A 103 13.30 -13.13 29.57
C HIS A 103 11.95 -12.58 30.06
N GLY A 104 11.59 -12.87 31.31
CA GLY A 104 10.31 -12.44 31.92
C GLY A 104 10.02 -10.94 31.80
N ALA A 105 10.98 -10.08 32.12
CA ALA A 105 10.84 -8.62 31.95
C ALA A 105 10.48 -8.17 30.52
N LEU A 106 11.15 -8.71 29.48
CA LEU A 106 10.86 -8.34 28.09
C LEU A 106 9.53 -8.94 27.62
N PHE A 107 9.24 -10.19 28.01
CA PHE A 107 7.94 -10.81 27.80
C PHE A 107 6.79 -9.95 28.36
N SER A 108 6.90 -9.46 29.60
CA SER A 108 5.89 -8.62 30.24
C SER A 108 5.68 -7.30 29.49
N GLN A 109 6.74 -6.73 28.90
CA GLN A 109 6.63 -5.53 28.07
C GLN A 109 5.84 -5.84 26.79
N TRP A 110 6.18 -6.91 26.06
CA TRP A 110 5.45 -7.30 24.85
C TRP A 110 3.99 -7.63 25.13
N LEU A 111 3.69 -8.33 26.23
CA LEU A 111 2.32 -8.61 26.65
C LEU A 111 1.54 -7.32 26.96
N THR A 112 2.21 -6.30 27.50
CA THR A 112 1.61 -4.99 27.71
C THR A 112 1.26 -4.32 26.38
N VAL A 113 2.16 -4.40 25.39
CA VAL A 113 1.90 -3.88 24.04
C VAL A 113 0.71 -4.59 23.38
N ASP A 114 0.67 -5.93 23.45
CA ASP A 114 -0.43 -6.76 22.91
C ASP A 114 -1.78 -6.38 23.51
N ARG A 115 -1.89 -6.42 24.85
CA ARG A 115 -3.13 -6.04 25.54
C ARG A 115 -3.58 -4.63 25.14
N PHE A 116 -2.63 -3.70 25.07
CA PHE A 116 -2.95 -2.31 24.77
C PHE A 116 -3.40 -2.10 23.32
N LEU A 117 -2.80 -2.82 22.36
CA LEU A 117 -3.28 -2.86 20.97
C LEU A 117 -4.71 -3.37 20.90
N TRP A 118 -5.00 -4.49 21.57
CA TRP A 118 -6.34 -5.07 21.60
C TRP A 118 -7.36 -4.09 22.19
N GLU A 119 -7.03 -3.44 23.31
CA GLU A 119 -7.87 -2.45 23.97
C GLU A 119 -8.18 -1.25 23.06
N VAL A 120 -7.16 -0.67 22.40
CA VAL A 120 -7.36 0.46 21.46
C VAL A 120 -8.23 0.04 20.28
N VAL A 121 -7.95 -1.12 19.69
CA VAL A 121 -8.71 -1.69 18.58
C VAL A 121 -10.18 -1.88 18.97
N GLU A 122 -10.46 -2.40 20.16
CA GLU A 122 -11.83 -2.60 20.61
C GLU A 122 -12.59 -1.29 20.83
N VAL A 123 -11.91 -0.26 21.34
CA VAL A 123 -12.53 1.08 21.47
C VAL A 123 -12.86 1.64 20.09
N LEU A 124 -11.91 1.63 19.16
CA LEU A 124 -12.12 2.16 17.81
C LEU A 124 -13.18 1.38 17.04
N ARG A 125 -13.19 0.04 17.14
CA ARG A 125 -14.21 -0.83 16.55
C ARG A 125 -15.60 -0.45 17.03
N LYS A 126 -15.80 -0.35 18.34
CA LYS A 126 -17.11 -0.05 18.94
C LYS A 126 -17.61 1.34 18.60
N LYS A 127 -16.75 2.36 18.69
CA LYS A 127 -17.15 3.76 18.46
C LYS A 127 -17.46 4.06 17.00
N ASN A 128 -16.84 3.34 16.06
CA ASN A 128 -16.99 3.56 14.63
C ASN A 128 -17.80 2.46 13.92
N ALA A 129 -18.37 1.50 14.66
CA ALA A 129 -19.10 0.34 14.11
C ALA A 129 -18.34 -0.40 13.00
N LEU A 130 -17.02 -0.54 13.17
CA LEU A 130 -16.17 -1.17 12.15
C LEU A 130 -16.36 -2.68 12.15
N VAL A 131 -16.45 -3.24 10.94
CA VAL A 131 -16.50 -4.68 10.70
C VAL A 131 -15.15 -5.12 10.16
N TYR A 132 -14.54 -6.13 10.76
CA TYR A 132 -13.28 -6.71 10.29
C TYR A 132 -13.11 -8.14 10.79
N LYS A 133 -12.33 -8.92 10.05
CA LYS A 133 -11.79 -10.22 10.47
C LYS A 133 -10.35 -10.00 10.90
N GLY A 134 -10.12 -9.98 12.21
CA GLY A 134 -8.84 -9.57 12.80
C GLY A 134 -7.79 -10.68 12.85
N PRO A 135 -6.51 -10.31 12.98
CA PRO A 135 -5.46 -11.28 13.29
C PRO A 135 -5.65 -11.81 14.72
N PHE A 136 -5.07 -12.97 15.01
CA PHE A 136 -5.02 -13.50 16.37
C PHE A 136 -4.01 -12.70 17.23
N SER A 137 -4.09 -12.78 18.57
CA SER A 137 -3.20 -12.02 19.46
C SER A 137 -1.74 -12.50 19.33
N PRO A 138 -0.73 -11.62 19.24
CA PRO A 138 0.67 -12.02 19.16
C PRO A 138 1.09 -12.95 20.31
N PHE A 139 0.50 -12.83 21.50
CA PHE A 139 0.75 -13.75 22.62
C PHE A 139 0.49 -15.23 22.27
N GLN A 140 -0.41 -15.50 21.32
CA GLN A 140 -0.71 -16.85 20.85
C GLN A 140 0.38 -17.45 19.96
N TRP A 141 1.47 -16.73 19.67
CA TRP A 141 2.72 -17.31 19.17
C TRP A 141 3.53 -18.02 20.25
N GLU A 142 3.11 -17.96 21.51
CA GLU A 142 3.72 -18.72 22.60
C GLU A 142 5.22 -18.41 22.82
N TYR A 143 5.67 -17.22 22.44
CA TYR A 143 7.03 -16.73 22.70
C TYR A 143 7.37 -16.66 24.21
N HIS A 144 6.34 -16.70 25.05
CA HIS A 144 6.44 -16.73 26.51
C HIS A 144 6.57 -18.15 27.08
N LYS A 145 6.36 -19.22 26.31
CA LYS A 145 6.46 -20.60 26.82
C LYS A 145 7.92 -21.09 26.77
N GLY A 146 8.21 -22.10 27.58
CA GLY A 146 9.45 -22.86 27.48
C GLY A 146 9.40 -23.79 26.27
N HIS A 147 10.45 -23.79 25.45
CA HIS A 147 10.60 -24.66 24.28
C HIS A 147 11.81 -25.58 24.44
N ALA A 148 11.69 -26.82 24.00
CA ALA A 148 12.77 -27.81 24.17
C ALA A 148 14.08 -27.43 23.43
N MET A 149 13.98 -26.63 22.36
CA MET A 149 15.11 -26.21 21.54
C MET A 149 15.23 -24.69 21.48
N LEU A 150 16.48 -24.19 21.56
CA LEU A 150 16.81 -22.77 21.42
C LEU A 150 16.29 -22.19 20.10
N ALA A 151 16.45 -22.90 18.98
CA ALA A 151 15.98 -22.46 17.67
C ALA A 151 14.46 -22.24 17.66
N MET A 152 13.69 -23.20 18.17
CA MET A 152 12.23 -23.11 18.28
C MET A 152 11.79 -21.93 19.15
N ALA A 153 12.42 -21.72 20.31
CA ALA A 153 12.14 -20.54 21.13
C ALA A 153 12.37 -19.24 20.35
N MET A 154 13.51 -19.13 19.64
CA MET A 154 13.85 -17.94 18.86
C MET A 154 12.90 -17.73 17.69
N ASP A 155 12.45 -18.79 17.03
CA ASP A 155 11.49 -18.70 15.93
C ASP A 155 10.14 -18.19 16.44
N HIS A 156 9.62 -18.74 17.54
CA HIS A 156 8.39 -18.25 18.17
C HIS A 156 8.50 -16.78 18.62
N ILE A 157 9.66 -16.38 19.17
CA ILE A 157 9.93 -14.98 19.55
C ILE A 157 9.91 -14.06 18.32
N ARG A 158 10.56 -14.45 17.22
CA ARG A 158 10.62 -13.66 15.98
C ARG A 158 9.25 -13.56 15.32
N SER A 159 8.58 -14.70 15.12
CA SER A 159 7.25 -14.73 14.53
C SER A 159 6.24 -13.97 15.38
N GLY A 160 6.31 -14.09 16.71
CA GLY A 160 5.50 -13.30 17.63
C GLY A 160 5.74 -11.80 17.50
N ARG A 161 6.99 -11.36 17.39
CA ARG A 161 7.34 -9.94 17.15
C ARG A 161 6.80 -9.44 15.82
N ASP A 162 7.01 -10.20 14.76
CA ASP A 162 6.66 -9.78 13.40
C ASP A 162 5.14 -9.77 13.20
N TRP A 163 4.41 -10.62 13.94
CA TRP A 163 2.95 -10.61 13.97
C TRP A 163 2.32 -9.30 14.47
N PHE A 164 3.06 -8.49 15.23
CA PHE A 164 2.59 -7.14 15.60
C PHE A 164 2.39 -6.23 14.38
N ALA A 165 3.06 -6.48 13.26
CA ALA A 165 2.85 -5.74 12.01
C ALA A 165 1.41 -5.86 11.49
N MET A 166 0.77 -7.04 11.65
CA MET A 166 -0.63 -7.27 11.29
C MET A 166 -1.55 -6.35 12.10
N TRP A 167 -1.34 -6.28 13.41
CA TRP A 167 -2.10 -5.42 14.31
C TRP A 167 -1.87 -3.93 14.04
N ILE A 168 -0.66 -3.54 13.64
CA ILE A 168 -0.37 -2.16 13.23
C ILE A 168 -1.14 -1.80 11.96
N GLY A 169 -1.18 -2.69 10.97
CA GLY A 169 -2.00 -2.50 9.76
C GLY A 169 -3.48 -2.29 10.11
N LEU A 170 -4.04 -3.17 10.95
CA LEU A 170 -5.41 -3.06 11.44
C LEU A 170 -5.66 -1.74 12.16
N LEU A 171 -4.80 -1.39 13.11
CA LEU A 171 -4.95 -0.16 13.89
C LEU A 171 -4.86 1.08 12.98
N TYR A 172 -3.91 1.12 12.05
CA TYR A 172 -3.78 2.22 11.10
C TYR A 172 -5.05 2.38 10.27
N TRP A 173 -5.58 1.30 9.70
CA TRP A 173 -6.85 1.29 8.98
C TRP A 173 -8.00 1.87 9.84
N MET A 174 -8.14 1.44 11.09
CA MET A 174 -9.18 1.96 11.99
C MET A 174 -9.06 3.46 12.24
N THR A 175 -7.83 3.97 12.42
CA THR A 175 -7.61 5.42 12.57
C THR A 175 -8.01 6.19 11.32
N ARG A 176 -7.87 5.61 10.12
CA ARG A 176 -8.25 6.24 8.84
C ARG A 176 -9.73 6.12 8.52
N LYS A 177 -10.39 5.06 8.95
CA LYS A 177 -11.84 4.88 8.83
C LYS A 177 -12.63 5.74 9.81
N THR A 178 -11.99 6.22 10.87
CA THR A 178 -12.65 7.14 11.80
C THR A 178 -12.85 8.50 11.12
N LEU A 179 -14.11 8.86 10.88
CA LEU A 179 -14.45 10.10 10.20
C LEU A 179 -14.14 11.31 11.07
N GLU A 180 -13.49 12.29 10.48
CA GLU A 180 -13.25 13.58 11.12
C GLU A 180 -14.51 14.44 11.05
N GLY A 181 -14.73 15.25 12.10
CA GLY A 181 -15.81 16.23 12.11
C GLY A 181 -15.53 17.41 11.17
N THR A 182 -16.57 18.18 10.83
CA THR A 182 -16.46 19.35 9.93
C THR A 182 -15.50 20.43 10.42
N GLU A 183 -15.32 20.52 11.74
CA GLU A 183 -14.42 21.48 12.41
C GLU A 183 -12.97 20.97 12.52
N PHE A 184 -12.66 19.79 11.99
CA PHE A 184 -11.31 19.22 12.10
C PHE A 184 -10.32 19.99 11.21
N VAL A 185 -9.28 20.53 11.83
CA VAL A 185 -8.13 21.09 11.13
C VAL A 185 -6.88 20.29 11.49
N GLU A 186 -6.25 19.68 10.48
CA GLU A 186 -5.05 18.87 10.67
C GLU A 186 -3.92 19.69 11.32
N GLY A 187 -3.25 19.11 12.32
CA GLY A 187 -2.19 19.77 13.08
C GLY A 187 -2.66 20.72 14.19
N LEU A 188 -3.93 21.16 14.17
CA LEU A 188 -4.51 22.02 15.22
C LEU A 188 -5.47 21.26 16.12
N CYS A 189 -6.31 20.40 15.55
CA CYS A 189 -7.28 19.60 16.30
C CYS A 189 -6.75 18.17 16.52
N PRO A 190 -7.00 17.56 17.69
CA PRO A 190 -6.77 16.13 17.84
C PRO A 190 -7.71 15.37 16.89
N PRO A 191 -7.24 14.30 16.24
CA PRO A 191 -8.06 13.50 15.34
C PRO A 191 -9.18 12.79 16.11
N ALA A 192 -10.30 12.53 15.44
CA ALA A 192 -11.50 11.94 16.04
C ALA A 192 -11.22 10.59 16.70
N TRP A 193 -10.38 9.74 16.08
CA TRP A 193 -9.98 8.46 16.67
C TRP A 193 -9.32 8.63 18.04
N PHE A 194 -8.49 9.68 18.21
CA PHE A 194 -7.83 9.94 19.47
C PHE A 194 -8.80 10.51 20.51
N LYS A 195 -9.75 11.37 20.09
CA LYS A 195 -10.84 11.85 20.97
C LYS A 195 -11.66 10.68 21.54
N HIS A 196 -11.94 9.65 20.73
CA HIS A 196 -12.63 8.44 21.20
C HIS A 196 -11.87 7.76 22.34
N LEU A 197 -10.55 7.65 22.23
CA LEU A 197 -9.70 7.06 23.29
C LEU A 197 -9.66 7.94 24.54
N VAL A 198 -9.52 9.26 24.39
CA VAL A 198 -9.54 10.21 25.51
C VAL A 198 -10.84 10.13 26.31
N MET A 199 -11.99 10.00 25.62
CA MET A 199 -13.28 9.86 26.28
C MET A 199 -13.41 8.53 27.03
N GLU A 200 -12.88 7.43 26.47
CA GLU A 200 -12.93 6.12 27.10
C GLU A 200 -11.97 6.03 28.30
N TRP A 201 -10.80 6.65 28.22
CA TRP A 201 -9.71 6.56 29.20
C TRP A 201 -9.36 7.90 29.85
N LYS A 202 -10.38 8.69 30.15
CA LYS A 202 -10.24 10.03 30.76
C LYS A 202 -9.33 10.06 31.99
N ASP A 203 -9.30 8.98 32.77
CA ASP A 203 -8.54 8.86 34.02
C ASP A 203 -7.15 8.22 33.84
N ASN A 204 -6.77 7.84 32.61
CA ASN A 204 -5.51 7.15 32.31
C ASN A 204 -4.60 7.96 31.37
N GLN A 205 -4.16 9.12 31.85
CA GLN A 205 -3.36 10.07 31.06
C GLN A 205 -2.02 9.49 30.57
N CYS A 206 -1.36 8.64 31.36
CA CYS A 206 -0.09 8.01 30.97
C CYS A 206 -0.25 7.13 29.71
N VAL A 207 -1.36 6.41 29.61
CA VAL A 207 -1.74 5.60 28.44
C VAL A 207 -2.00 6.50 27.23
N LEU A 208 -2.73 7.59 27.41
CA LEU A 208 -3.03 8.54 26.32
C LEU A 208 -1.76 9.22 25.79
N ASP A 209 -0.83 9.59 26.67
CA ASP A 209 0.47 10.14 26.26
C ASP A 209 1.33 9.13 25.49
N THR A 210 1.28 7.87 25.91
CA THR A 210 1.97 6.77 25.21
C THR A 210 1.44 6.59 23.78
N ILE A 211 0.11 6.66 23.59
CA ILE A 211 -0.51 6.57 22.25
C ILE A 211 -0.20 7.79 21.41
N ARG A 212 -0.32 8.99 22.00
CA ARG A 212 -0.10 10.26 21.30
C ARG A 212 1.31 10.37 20.73
N THR A 213 2.29 9.76 21.40
CA THR A 213 3.70 9.76 20.99
C THR A 213 4.06 8.61 20.04
N ALA A 214 3.13 7.71 19.72
CA ALA A 214 3.36 6.62 18.78
C ALA A 214 3.45 7.16 17.35
N ALA A 215 4.67 7.24 16.81
CA ALA A 215 4.94 7.71 15.45
C ALA A 215 4.19 6.90 14.38
N LEU A 216 4.00 5.59 14.62
CA LEU A 216 3.33 4.66 13.71
C LEU A 216 1.86 5.03 13.39
N LEU A 217 1.21 5.83 14.26
CA LEU A 217 -0.18 6.26 14.07
C LEU A 217 -0.32 7.62 13.39
N GLN A 218 0.80 8.30 13.13
CA GLN A 218 0.80 9.63 12.56
C GLN A 218 0.63 9.58 11.04
N ARG A 219 0.00 10.61 10.46
CA ARG A 219 -0.21 10.74 9.00
C ARG A 219 1.08 10.86 8.21
N TRP A 220 2.07 11.55 8.77
CA TRP A 220 3.36 11.74 8.14
C TRP A 220 4.23 10.47 8.12
N TRP A 221 3.85 9.42 8.85
CA TRP A 221 4.57 8.17 8.82
C TRP A 221 4.30 7.44 7.49
N LYS A 222 5.30 7.51 6.60
CA LYS A 222 5.29 6.85 5.30
C LYS A 222 5.97 5.50 5.42
N ILE A 223 5.18 4.43 5.35
CA ILE A 223 5.67 3.06 5.20
C ILE A 223 5.08 2.46 3.93
N ASN A 224 5.86 1.61 3.26
CA ASN A 224 5.34 0.79 2.18
C ASN A 224 4.36 -0.22 2.75
N ARG A 225 3.19 -0.32 2.14
CA ARG A 225 2.12 -1.23 2.59
C ARG A 225 1.92 -2.33 1.57
N VAL A 226 1.34 -3.44 2.03
CA VAL A 226 1.04 -4.61 1.19
C VAL A 226 0.14 -4.21 0.03
N GLY A 227 -0.85 -3.34 0.28
CA GLY A 227 -1.80 -2.87 -0.71
C GLY A 227 -2.97 -3.82 -0.95
N ILE A 228 -3.87 -3.46 -1.86
CA ILE A 228 -5.15 -4.15 -2.03
C ILE A 228 -5.62 -4.20 -3.48
N TRP A 229 -6.23 -5.31 -3.87
CA TRP A 229 -6.89 -5.47 -5.16
C TRP A 229 -8.34 -5.02 -5.07
N LEU A 230 -8.73 -4.05 -5.88
CA LEU A 230 -10.08 -3.48 -5.90
C LEU A 230 -10.97 -4.22 -6.89
N LEU A 231 -12.20 -4.45 -6.49
CA LEU A 231 -13.26 -5.02 -7.33
C LEU A 231 -13.90 -3.93 -8.19
N HIS A 232 -14.63 -4.36 -9.21
CA HIS A 232 -15.47 -3.46 -9.99
C HIS A 232 -16.53 -2.80 -9.08
N PRO A 233 -16.79 -1.48 -9.15
CA PRO A 233 -17.71 -0.79 -8.23
C PRO A 233 -19.14 -1.37 -8.15
N HIS A 234 -19.65 -1.98 -9.23
CA HIS A 234 -20.93 -2.71 -9.22
C HIS A 234 -20.94 -4.00 -8.38
N GLU A 235 -19.80 -4.66 -8.18
CA GLU A 235 -19.70 -5.90 -7.38
C GLU A 235 -19.54 -5.59 -5.89
N ALA A 236 -18.94 -4.44 -5.58
CA ALA A 236 -18.63 -4.01 -4.23
C ALA A 236 -18.99 -2.53 -4.03
N PRO A 237 -20.28 -2.18 -3.89
CA PRO A 237 -20.72 -0.79 -3.75
C PRO A 237 -20.24 -0.13 -2.45
N GLU A 238 -19.92 -0.92 -1.42
CA GLU A 238 -19.38 -0.46 -0.13
C GLU A 238 -17.85 -0.28 -0.17
N GLN A 239 -17.19 -0.67 -1.26
CA GLN A 239 -15.74 -0.49 -1.42
C GLN A 239 -15.42 1.01 -1.54
N PRO A 240 -14.46 1.52 -0.75
CA PRO A 240 -13.99 2.89 -0.93
C PRO A 240 -13.41 3.11 -2.33
N MET A 241 -13.48 4.35 -2.81
CA MET A 241 -12.86 4.72 -4.08
C MET A 241 -11.34 4.47 -4.04
N ALA A 242 -10.76 4.09 -5.18
CA ALA A 242 -9.32 3.90 -5.32
C ALA A 242 -8.52 5.10 -4.80
N GLN A 243 -9.00 6.32 -5.07
CA GLN A 243 -8.40 7.56 -4.59
C GLN A 243 -8.23 7.60 -3.06
N TRP A 244 -9.20 7.07 -2.30
CA TRP A 244 -9.12 7.06 -0.84
C TRP A 244 -7.92 6.22 -0.34
N PHE A 245 -7.73 5.03 -0.91
CA PHE A 245 -6.58 4.17 -0.57
C PHE A 245 -5.25 4.83 -0.93
N ILE A 246 -5.17 5.46 -2.10
CA ILE A 246 -3.97 6.17 -2.57
C ILE A 246 -3.61 7.30 -1.59
N GLU A 247 -4.59 8.08 -1.15
CA GLU A 247 -4.41 9.15 -0.15
C GLU A 247 -3.93 8.61 1.20
N GLN A 248 -4.29 7.36 1.55
CA GLN A 248 -3.77 6.68 2.72
C GLN A 248 -2.39 6.04 2.50
N GLY A 249 -1.80 6.17 1.30
CA GLY A 249 -0.55 5.55 0.90
C GLY A 249 -0.64 4.02 0.78
N VAL A 250 -1.82 3.50 0.45
CA VAL A 250 -2.06 2.08 0.20
C VAL A 250 -1.95 1.85 -1.32
N PRO A 251 -1.03 0.99 -1.78
CA PRO A 251 -0.99 0.57 -3.18
C PRO A 251 -2.29 -0.11 -3.60
N VAL A 252 -2.79 0.20 -4.80
CA VAL A 252 -4.01 -0.43 -5.33
C VAL A 252 -3.79 -1.05 -6.70
N TRP A 253 -4.53 -2.12 -6.96
CA TRP A 253 -4.55 -2.84 -8.25
C TRP A 253 -5.99 -3.17 -8.61
N TYR A 254 -6.32 -3.19 -9.90
CA TYR A 254 -7.63 -3.67 -10.37
C TYR A 254 -7.56 -4.03 -11.85
N GLN A 255 -8.49 -4.88 -12.27
CA GLN A 255 -8.69 -5.17 -13.68
C GLN A 255 -9.20 -3.91 -14.40
N TRP A 256 -8.75 -3.70 -15.62
CA TRP A 256 -9.18 -2.61 -16.48
C TRP A 256 -9.53 -3.13 -17.88
N GLY A 257 -10.81 -3.28 -18.16
CA GLY A 257 -11.32 -3.70 -19.46
C GLY A 257 -12.39 -2.76 -19.99
N ASN A 258 -13.13 -3.26 -21.00
CA ASN A 258 -14.22 -2.51 -21.62
C ASN A 258 -15.31 -2.14 -20.61
N ARG A 259 -15.57 -3.00 -19.63
CA ARG A 259 -16.58 -2.77 -18.60
C ARG A 259 -16.23 -1.56 -17.75
N GLU A 260 -14.98 -1.48 -17.29
CA GLU A 260 -14.47 -0.40 -16.46
C GLU A 260 -14.39 0.91 -17.27
N ALA A 261 -13.92 0.84 -18.52
CA ALA A 261 -13.85 2.00 -19.41
C ALA A 261 -15.24 2.62 -19.66
N VAL A 262 -16.25 1.79 -19.92
CA VAL A 262 -17.64 2.24 -20.07
C VAL A 262 -18.17 2.80 -18.74
N GLY A 263 -17.87 2.15 -17.61
CA GLY A 263 -18.25 2.65 -16.28
C GLY A 263 -17.70 4.04 -16.01
N ALA A 264 -16.40 4.24 -16.24
CA ALA A 264 -15.70 5.49 -16.04
C ALA A 264 -16.19 6.62 -16.97
N SER A 265 -16.58 6.31 -18.22
CA SER A 265 -17.05 7.34 -19.15
C SER A 265 -18.46 7.85 -18.86
N HIS A 266 -19.30 7.05 -18.19
CA HIS A 266 -20.71 7.39 -17.94
C HIS A 266 -20.97 7.92 -16.53
N ARG A 267 -20.05 7.70 -15.58
CA ARG A 267 -20.24 8.01 -14.16
C ARG A 267 -19.11 8.87 -13.62
N LEU A 268 -19.45 10.06 -13.12
CA LEU A 268 -18.50 10.94 -12.44
C LEU A 268 -18.02 10.37 -11.10
N ASP A 269 -18.79 9.44 -10.52
CA ASP A 269 -18.52 8.78 -9.25
C ASP A 269 -17.96 7.36 -9.43
N PHE A 270 -17.38 7.05 -10.59
CA PHE A 270 -16.76 5.74 -10.81
C PHE A 270 -15.59 5.54 -9.85
N GLY A 271 -15.68 4.51 -9.00
CA GLY A 271 -14.76 4.31 -7.87
C GLY A 271 -13.32 3.90 -8.24
N LEU A 272 -12.99 3.74 -9.52
CA LEU A 272 -11.64 3.39 -10.00
C LEU A 272 -11.05 4.52 -10.86
N ILE A 273 -9.73 4.66 -10.86
CA ILE A 273 -9.03 5.69 -11.64
C ILE A 273 -8.80 5.16 -13.06
N SER A 274 -9.07 6.00 -14.06
CA SER A 274 -8.84 5.61 -15.45
C SER A 274 -7.36 5.72 -15.81
N PRO A 275 -6.76 4.68 -16.43
CA PRO A 275 -5.45 4.81 -17.05
C PRO A 275 -5.49 5.80 -18.21
N SER A 276 -4.38 6.51 -18.42
CA SER A 276 -4.21 7.38 -19.56
C SER A 276 -4.07 6.58 -20.86
N VAL A 277 -4.31 7.25 -21.99
CA VAL A 277 -4.16 6.62 -23.32
C VAL A 277 -2.72 6.16 -23.54
N GLU A 278 -1.74 6.93 -23.07
CA GLU A 278 -0.32 6.61 -23.17
C GLU A 278 0.03 5.35 -22.36
N GLN A 279 -0.53 5.22 -21.15
CA GLN A 279 -0.37 4.02 -20.31
C GLN A 279 -0.94 2.78 -21.01
N LEU A 280 -2.13 2.89 -21.62
CA LEU A 280 -2.75 1.79 -22.36
C LEU A 280 -1.99 1.43 -23.64
N GLN A 281 -1.54 2.42 -24.40
CA GLN A 281 -0.72 2.23 -25.60
C GLN A 281 0.61 1.56 -25.25
N GLY A 282 1.22 1.96 -24.12
CA GLY A 282 2.47 1.42 -23.64
C GLY A 282 2.45 -0.08 -23.36
N VAL A 283 1.28 -0.70 -23.12
CA VAL A 283 1.16 -2.14 -22.88
C VAL A 283 0.72 -2.89 -24.14
N THR A 284 -0.17 -2.30 -24.92
CA THR A 284 -0.71 -2.94 -26.14
C THR A 284 0.31 -3.01 -27.28
N THR A 285 1.24 -2.05 -27.34
CA THR A 285 2.29 -2.01 -28.37
C THR A 285 3.30 -3.16 -28.29
N TRP A 286 3.50 -3.78 -27.13
CA TRP A 286 4.40 -4.94 -26.98
C TRP A 286 3.75 -6.28 -27.34
N ILE A 287 2.42 -6.32 -27.39
CA ILE A 287 1.65 -7.54 -27.67
C ILE A 287 1.50 -7.75 -29.19
N CYS A 288 1.56 -6.67 -29.98
CA CYS A 288 1.65 -6.77 -31.43
C CYS A 288 3.11 -7.05 -31.83
N PRO A 289 3.43 -8.23 -32.40
CA PRO A 289 4.72 -8.40 -33.06
C PRO A 289 4.86 -7.29 -34.09
N ALA A 290 6.03 -6.64 -34.13
CA ALA A 290 6.36 -5.67 -35.17
C ALA A 290 5.88 -6.23 -36.51
N PRO A 291 5.13 -5.44 -37.32
CA PRO A 291 4.62 -5.93 -38.59
C PRO A 291 5.79 -6.56 -39.33
N SER A 292 5.67 -7.85 -39.64
CA SER A 292 6.74 -8.58 -40.32
C SER A 292 7.13 -7.75 -41.54
N PRO A 293 8.42 -7.45 -41.75
CA PRO A 293 8.83 -6.68 -42.92
C PRO A 293 8.25 -7.38 -44.13
N SER A 294 7.45 -6.60 -44.86
CA SER A 294 6.54 -7.03 -45.90
C SER A 294 7.14 -8.14 -46.75
N PHE A 295 6.32 -9.16 -47.02
CA PHE A 295 6.49 -10.10 -48.13
C PHE A 295 7.30 -9.46 -49.27
N ILE A 296 8.50 -9.99 -49.51
CA ILE A 296 9.22 -9.74 -50.75
C ILE A 296 8.27 -10.25 -51.84
N LEU A 297 7.65 -9.30 -52.56
CA LEU A 297 6.93 -9.62 -53.79
C LEU A 297 7.90 -10.42 -54.69
N PRO A 298 7.47 -11.54 -55.29
CA PRO A 298 8.28 -12.20 -56.30
C PRO A 298 8.59 -11.18 -57.38
N SER A 299 9.88 -10.94 -57.56
CA SER A 299 10.43 -10.08 -58.60
C SER A 299 9.79 -10.44 -59.93
N ALA A 300 8.92 -9.56 -60.43
CA ALA A 300 8.50 -9.61 -61.82
C ALA A 300 9.76 -9.31 -62.65
N GLU A 301 10.24 -10.34 -63.34
CA GLU A 301 11.27 -10.20 -64.33
C GLU A 301 10.90 -9.12 -65.35
N ASN A 302 11.85 -8.21 -65.56
CA ASN A 302 12.19 -7.58 -66.82
C ASN A 302 11.03 -7.11 -67.72
N HIS A 303 10.84 -5.79 -67.75
CA HIS A 303 10.99 -5.05 -69.01
C HIS A 303 11.35 -3.58 -68.80
N ASN A 304 12.63 -3.31 -69.09
CA ASN A 304 13.15 -2.23 -69.94
C ASN A 304 12.65 -0.78 -69.78
N ASN A 305 13.62 0.07 -69.47
CA ASN A 305 13.89 1.39 -70.05
C ASN A 305 12.78 2.46 -70.01
N ASN A 306 12.98 3.48 -69.16
CA ASN A 306 13.60 4.72 -69.65
C ASN A 306 13.91 5.72 -68.52
N ASN A 307 15.07 6.34 -68.70
CA ASN A 307 15.65 7.47 -67.98
C ASN A 307 14.67 8.61 -67.70
N TYR A 308 14.50 8.98 -66.43
CA TYR A 308 14.41 10.39 -66.01
C TYR A 308 15.09 10.55 -64.65
N SER A 309 16.29 11.15 -64.68
CA SER A 309 17.06 11.57 -63.50
C SER A 309 16.49 12.89 -63.00
N LEU A 310 15.83 12.89 -61.84
CA LEU A 310 15.40 14.09 -61.12
C LEU A 310 16.35 14.29 -59.95
N ASP A 311 17.33 15.17 -60.15
CA ASP A 311 18.24 15.69 -59.12
C ASP A 311 17.45 16.48 -58.08
N PHE A 312 17.19 15.88 -56.92
CA PHE A 312 16.75 16.60 -55.73
C PHE A 312 17.97 17.03 -54.91
N ARG A 313 18.35 18.30 -55.03
CA ARG A 313 19.24 18.95 -54.06
C ARG A 313 18.44 19.34 -52.81
N PRO A 314 18.89 18.99 -51.59
CA PRO A 314 18.26 19.48 -50.37
C PRO A 314 18.52 20.99 -50.21
N MET A 315 17.44 21.75 -49.99
CA MET A 315 17.53 23.15 -49.58
C MET A 315 18.05 23.24 -48.14
N SER A 316 19.08 24.07 -47.95
CA SER A 316 19.58 24.46 -46.63
C SER A 316 18.51 25.21 -45.83
N PRO A 317 18.45 25.04 -44.49
CA PRO A 317 17.52 25.77 -43.64
C PRO A 317 17.85 27.26 -43.54
N PRO A 318 16.84 28.15 -43.40
CA PRO A 318 17.05 29.58 -43.23
C PRO A 318 17.69 29.91 -41.88
N GLN A 319 18.72 30.75 -41.91
CA GLN A 319 19.35 31.34 -40.73
C GLN A 319 18.40 32.38 -40.11
N TYR A 320 17.96 32.12 -38.87
CA TYR A 320 17.26 33.12 -38.08
C TYR A 320 18.28 34.09 -37.46
N THR A 321 18.20 35.35 -37.88
CA THR A 321 18.85 36.49 -37.24
C THR A 321 18.19 36.79 -35.89
N THR A 322 18.94 36.65 -34.81
CA THR A 322 18.58 37.14 -33.46
C THR A 322 18.62 38.67 -33.41
N PRO A 323 17.54 39.36 -32.98
CA PRO A 323 17.62 40.75 -32.57
C PRO A 323 18.03 40.88 -31.10
N SER A 324 19.06 41.68 -30.92
CA SER A 324 19.61 42.30 -29.72
C SER A 324 18.62 42.68 -28.61
N SER A 325 18.99 42.33 -27.37
CA SER A 325 18.50 42.91 -26.12
C SER A 325 18.76 44.43 -26.03
N PRO A 326 17.85 45.21 -25.43
CA PRO A 326 18.17 46.49 -24.82
C PRO A 326 18.33 46.34 -23.30
N GLN A 327 19.45 46.87 -22.81
CA GLN A 327 19.70 47.19 -21.41
C GLN A 327 18.84 48.41 -20.97
N ALA A 328 18.28 48.34 -19.76
CA ALA A 328 17.96 49.46 -18.86
C ALA A 328 17.70 48.81 -17.48
N LEU A 329 18.45 48.98 -16.39
CA LEU A 329 19.07 50.16 -15.77
C LEU A 329 18.02 51.20 -15.37
N PHE A 330 17.40 51.04 -14.19
CA PHE A 330 17.12 52.14 -13.25
C PHE A 330 16.82 51.59 -11.84
N LYS A 331 17.60 52.14 -10.89
CA LYS A 331 17.44 52.34 -9.44
C LYS A 331 16.53 51.44 -8.60
#